data_AF-A0A317FIH2-F1
#
_entry.id   AF-A0A317FIH2-F1
#
_cell.length_a   1.000
_cell.length_b   1.000
_cell.length_c   1.000
_cell.angle_alpha   90.00
_cell.angle_beta   90.00
_cell.angle_gamma   90.00
#
_symmetry.space_group_name_H-M   'P 1'
#
loop_
_entity.id
_entity.type
_entity.pdbx_description
1 polymer ?
#
loop_
_entity_poly.entity_id
_entity_poly.type
_entity_poly.pdbx_seq_one_letter_code
_entity_poly.pdbx_strand_id
1 'polypeptide(L)'
;MARRARGTTPPPGDYALLAWQASWVFALRSAQLWTQPAEAAGALAEMAAEKHRAFAAGAVAAGRAAMAGTRPDLVAAAALRPARRRVAANLRKLTRART
;
A
#
# COMPACT_ATOMS: atom_id res chain seq x y z
N MET A 1 11.33 -31.29 -1.13
CA MET A 1 10.04 -30.97 -1.77
C MET A 1 9.70 -29.49 -1.57
N ALA A 2 9.98 -28.62 -2.54
CA ALA A 2 9.71 -27.19 -2.44
C ALA A 2 8.24 -26.90 -2.78
N ARG A 3 7.48 -26.45 -1.80
CA ARG A 3 6.08 -26.04 -1.96
C ARG A 3 6.07 -24.75 -2.80
N ARG A 4 5.88 -24.90 -4.12
CA ARG A 4 5.80 -23.80 -5.10
C ARG A 4 4.86 -22.73 -4.55
N ALA A 5 5.40 -21.56 -4.21
CA ALA A 5 4.60 -20.42 -3.76
C ALA A 5 3.65 -20.05 -4.90
N ARG A 6 2.39 -20.47 -4.81
CA ARG A 6 1.35 -20.08 -5.75
C ARG A 6 1.03 -18.61 -5.49
N GLY A 7 1.82 -17.73 -6.08
CA GLY A 7 1.41 -16.35 -6.29
C GLY A 7 0.26 -16.35 -7.30
N THR A 8 -0.84 -15.71 -6.96
CA THR A 8 -1.93 -15.44 -7.90
C THR A 8 -1.79 -14.00 -8.35
N THR A 9 -1.84 -13.77 -9.65
CA THR A 9 -2.00 -12.43 -10.22
C THR A 9 -3.28 -11.83 -9.62
N PRO A 10 -3.24 -10.60 -9.08
CA PRO A 10 -4.44 -9.97 -8.57
C PRO A 10 -5.48 -9.86 -9.69
N PRO A 11 -6.75 -10.21 -9.45
CA PRO A 11 -7.81 -9.95 -10.42
C PRO A 11 -7.90 -8.45 -10.72
N PRO A 12 -8.36 -8.02 -11.90
CA PRO A 12 -8.51 -6.59 -12.23
C PRO A 12 -9.29 -5.79 -11.17
N GLY A 13 -10.29 -6.40 -10.54
CA GLY A 13 -11.07 -5.80 -9.45
C GLY A 13 -10.24 -5.43 -8.21
N ASP A 14 -9.12 -6.11 -7.95
CA ASP A 14 -8.22 -5.78 -6.85
C ASP A 14 -7.51 -4.43 -7.04
N TYR A 15 -7.18 -4.11 -8.30
CA TYR A 15 -6.57 -2.83 -8.66
C TYR A 15 -7.61 -1.71 -8.63
N ALA A 16 -8.85 -1.99 -9.06
CA ALA A 16 -9.96 -1.04 -8.94
C ALA A 16 -10.26 -0.73 -7.46
N LEU A 17 -10.30 -1.76 -6.60
CA LEU A 17 -10.46 -1.57 -5.16
C LEU A 17 -9.30 -0.77 -4.56
N LEU A 18 -8.06 -1.08 -4.94
CA LEU A 18 -6.90 -0.30 -4.50
C LEU A 18 -7.03 1.18 -4.89
N ALA A 19 -7.40 1.46 -6.14
CA ALA A 19 -7.57 2.82 -6.64
C ALA A 19 -8.65 3.55 -5.85
N TRP A 20 -9.82 2.93 -5.65
CA TRP A 20 -10.91 3.49 -4.86
C TRP A 20 -10.50 3.79 -3.41
N GLN A 21 -9.82 2.84 -2.75
CA GLN A 21 -9.33 3.04 -1.38
C GLN A 21 -8.28 4.15 -1.32
N ALA A 22 -7.38 4.22 -2.31
CA ALA A 22 -6.35 5.26 -2.38
C ALA A 22 -6.98 6.65 -2.58
N SER A 23 -8.00 6.78 -3.41
CA SER A 23 -8.76 8.03 -3.59
C SER A 23 -9.39 8.51 -2.28
N TRP A 24 -10.00 7.60 -1.50
CA TRP A 24 -10.56 7.95 -0.18
C TRP A 24 -9.50 8.35 0.84
N VAL A 25 -8.37 7.61 0.90
CA VAL A 25 -7.26 7.96 1.80
C VAL A 25 -6.73 9.35 1.46
N PHE A 26 -6.55 9.65 0.17
CA PHE A 26 -6.13 10.98 -0.29
C PHE A 26 -7.13 12.06 0.13
N ALA A 27 -8.43 11.88 -0.17
CA ALA A 27 -9.46 12.85 0.19
C ALA A 27 -9.51 13.13 1.71
N LEU A 28 -9.48 12.08 2.54
CA LEU A 28 -9.53 12.20 3.99
C LEU A 28 -8.26 12.84 4.57
N ARG A 29 -7.08 12.52 4.04
CA ARG A 29 -5.83 13.17 4.45
C ARG A 29 -5.77 14.64 4.04
N SER A 30 -6.25 14.98 2.85
CA SER A 30 -6.36 16.36 2.41
C SER A 30 -7.29 17.17 3.32
N ALA A 31 -8.45 16.62 3.69
CA ALA A 31 -9.36 17.25 4.64
C ALA A 31 -8.74 17.41 6.04
N GLN A 32 -7.98 16.43 6.51
CA GLN A 32 -7.27 16.52 7.79
C GLN A 32 -6.22 17.66 7.76
N LEU A 33 -5.44 17.77 6.67
CA LEU A 33 -4.44 18.83 6.52
C LEU A 33 -5.05 20.23 6.51
N TRP A 34 -6.24 20.39 5.92
CA TRP A 34 -6.97 21.68 5.93
C TRP A 34 -7.52 22.05 7.30
N THR A 35 -7.94 21.07 8.09
CA THR A 35 -8.55 21.30 9.41
C THR A 35 -7.52 21.41 10.53
N GLN A 36 -6.31 20.87 10.34
CA GLN A 36 -5.24 20.82 11.34
C GLN A 36 -3.90 21.35 10.77
N PRO A 37 -3.83 22.64 10.37
CA PRO A 37 -2.64 23.18 9.69
C PRO A 37 -1.37 23.16 10.54
N ALA A 38 -1.50 23.27 11.88
CA ALA A 38 -0.37 23.23 12.80
C ALA A 38 0.35 21.86 12.82
N GLU A 39 -0.37 20.76 12.56
CA GLU A 39 0.17 19.40 12.53
C GLU A 39 0.57 18.95 11.13
N ALA A 40 0.28 19.76 10.10
CA ALA A 40 0.38 19.37 8.70
C ALA A 40 1.78 18.94 8.27
N ALA A 41 2.82 19.66 8.70
CA ALA A 41 4.21 19.35 8.36
C ALA A 41 4.64 17.99 8.93
N GLY A 42 4.32 17.72 10.20
CA GLY A 42 4.59 16.43 10.84
C GLY A 42 3.83 15.29 10.18
N ALA A 43 2.54 15.49 9.90
CA ALA A 43 1.71 14.50 9.21
C ALA A 43 2.22 14.18 7.79
N LEU A 44 2.70 15.17 7.05
CA LEU A 44 3.32 14.99 5.73
C LEU A 44 4.63 14.22 5.82
N ALA A 45 5.49 14.52 6.80
CA ALA A 45 6.74 13.79 7.02
C ALA A 45 6.49 12.31 7.35
N GLU A 46 5.52 12.03 8.23
CA GLU A 46 5.12 10.65 8.54
C GLU A 46 4.62 9.90 7.29
N MET A 47 3.79 10.55 6.48
CA MET A 47 3.30 9.96 5.23
C MET A 47 4.42 9.70 4.23
N ALA A 48 5.42 10.58 4.14
CA ALA A 48 6.60 10.37 3.29
C ALA A 48 7.43 9.16 3.77
N ALA A 49 7.70 9.08 5.08
CA ALA A 49 8.39 7.94 5.67
C ALA A 49 7.63 6.62 5.45
N GLU A 50 6.30 6.68 5.51
CA GLU A 50 5.43 5.54 5.24
C GLU A 50 5.54 5.04 3.80
N LYS A 51 5.57 5.94 2.81
CA LYS A 51 5.78 5.60 1.40
C LYS A 51 7.12 4.88 1.20
N HIS A 52 8.19 5.38 1.81
CA HIS A 52 9.52 4.76 1.72
C HIS A 52 9.56 3.37 2.34
N ARG A 53 8.95 3.18 3.52
CA ARG A 53 8.87 1.85 4.17
C ARG A 53 8.09 0.85 3.33
N ALA A 54 6.95 1.25 2.77
CA ALA A 54 6.15 0.39 1.90
C ALA A 54 6.90 0.01 0.61
N PHE A 55 7.63 0.96 0.03
CA PHE A 55 8.49 0.73 -1.13
C PHE A 55 9.62 -0.26 -0.82
N ALA A 56 10.39 -0.03 0.25
CA ALA A 56 11.49 -0.92 0.64
C ALA A 56 11.00 -2.35 0.92
N ALA A 57 9.87 -2.50 1.62
CA ALA A 57 9.24 -3.80 1.84
C ALA A 57 8.81 -4.47 0.52
N GLY A 58 8.30 -3.68 -0.43
CA GLY A 58 7.93 -4.13 -1.78
C GLY A 58 9.14 -4.60 -2.58
N ALA A 59 10.22 -3.83 -2.58
CA ALA A 59 11.47 -4.16 -3.26
C ALA A 59 12.07 -5.48 -2.73
N VAL A 60 12.11 -5.66 -1.40
CA VAL A 60 12.59 -6.91 -0.79
C VAL A 60 11.67 -8.09 -1.11
N ALA A 61 10.35 -7.88 -1.15
CA ALA A 61 9.39 -8.94 -1.53
C ALA A 61 9.53 -9.34 -3.01
N ALA A 62 9.68 -8.35 -3.89
CA ALA A 62 9.91 -8.54 -5.32
C ALA A 62 11.23 -9.26 -5.58
N GLY A 63 12.32 -8.82 -4.94
CA GLY A 63 13.63 -9.48 -5.07
C GLY A 63 13.61 -10.94 -4.63
N ARG A 64 12.93 -11.26 -3.53
CA ARG A 64 12.72 -12.65 -3.09
C ARG A 64 11.92 -13.46 -4.12
N ALA A 65 10.87 -12.88 -4.70
CA ALA A 65 10.06 -13.55 -5.72
C ALA A 65 10.85 -13.78 -7.02
N ALA A 66 11.66 -12.80 -7.44
CA ALA A 66 12.50 -12.89 -8.62
C ALA A 66 13.59 -13.97 -8.44
N MET A 67 14.28 -14.00 -7.31
CA MET A 67 15.28 -15.04 -7.00
C MET A 67 14.67 -16.44 -6.93
N ALA A 68 13.38 -16.55 -6.55
CA ALA A 68 12.65 -17.81 -6.57
C ALA A 68 12.19 -18.26 -7.98
N GLY A 69 12.59 -17.53 -9.03
CA GLY A 69 12.22 -17.85 -10.42
C GLY A 69 10.73 -17.70 -10.71
N THR A 70 10.03 -16.83 -9.97
CA THR A 70 8.60 -16.61 -10.21
C THR A 70 8.37 -15.78 -11.47
N ARG A 71 7.17 -15.92 -12.04
CA ARG A 71 6.78 -15.17 -13.24
C ARG A 71 6.77 -13.65 -12.97
N PRO A 72 7.10 -12.80 -13.97
CA PRO A 72 7.16 -11.34 -13.80
C PRO A 72 5.89 -10.71 -13.23
N ASP A 73 4.71 -11.21 -13.62
CA ASP A 73 3.42 -10.73 -13.12
C ASP A 73 3.25 -10.96 -11.61
N LEU A 74 3.81 -12.06 -11.09
CA LEU A 74 3.80 -12.40 -9.67
C LEU A 74 4.86 -11.62 -8.88
N VAL A 75 5.98 -11.29 -9.52
CA VAL A 75 7.00 -10.39 -8.94
C VAL A 75 6.41 -9.00 -8.74
N ALA A 76 5.71 -8.47 -9.75
CA ALA A 76 5.01 -7.18 -9.65
C ALA A 76 3.91 -7.22 -8.58
N ALA A 77 3.13 -8.30 -8.51
CA ALA A 77 2.14 -8.49 -7.47
C ALA A 77 2.76 -8.52 -6.05
N ALA A 78 3.93 -9.15 -5.90
CA ALA A 78 4.68 -9.17 -4.65
C ALA A 78 5.19 -7.76 -4.26
N ALA A 79 5.64 -6.98 -5.25
CA ALA A 79 6.08 -5.59 -5.04
C ALA A 79 4.95 -4.68 -4.53
N LEU A 80 3.74 -4.85 -5.07
CA LEU A 80 2.57 -4.01 -4.76
C LEU A 80 1.85 -4.40 -3.47
N ARG A 81 2.02 -5.65 -3.00
CA ARG A 81 1.30 -6.18 -1.84
C ARG A 81 1.44 -5.32 -0.55
N PRO A 82 2.61 -4.77 -0.19
CA PRO A 82 2.74 -3.91 0.98
C PRO A 82 1.92 -2.63 0.86
N ALA A 83 1.95 -1.97 -0.31
CA ALA A 83 1.16 -0.76 -0.56
C ALA A 83 -0.34 -1.03 -0.42
N ARG A 84 -0.84 -2.14 -1.00
CA ARG A 84 -2.25 -2.55 -0.90
C ARG A 84 -2.71 -2.73 0.54
N ARG A 85 -1.92 -3.43 1.36
CA ARG A 85 -2.22 -3.64 2.79
C ARG A 85 -2.26 -2.33 3.56
N ARG A 86 -1.35 -1.41 3.24
CA ARG A 86 -1.22 -0.13 3.91
C ARG A 86 -2.37 0.81 3.56
N VAL A 87 -2.75 0.91 2.29
CA VAL A 87 -3.92 1.68 1.84
C VAL A 87 -5.21 1.19 2.53
N ALA A 88 -5.45 -0.11 2.56
CA ALA A 88 -6.60 -0.68 3.26
C ALA A 88 -6.58 -0.45 4.79
N ALA A 89 -5.39 -0.42 5.40
CA ALA A 89 -5.25 -0.08 6.82
C ALA A 89 -5.50 1.41 7.09
N ASN A 90 -4.99 2.30 6.25
CA ASN A 90 -5.21 3.74 6.35
C ASN A 90 -6.68 4.10 6.21
N LEU A 91 -7.37 3.51 5.22
CA LEU A 91 -8.80 3.75 5.05
C LEU A 91 -9.56 3.38 6.33
N ARG A 92 -9.32 2.19 6.88
CA ARG A 92 -9.95 1.75 8.14
C ARG A 92 -9.62 2.66 9.33
N LYS A 93 -8.38 3.15 9.43
CA LYS A 93 -7.97 4.05 10.52
C LYS A 93 -8.68 5.41 10.39
N LEU A 94 -8.69 5.98 9.19
CA LEU A 94 -9.27 7.30 8.94
C LEU A 94 -10.80 7.29 9.02
N THR A 95 -11.46 6.20 8.63
CA THR A 95 -12.91 6.08 8.80
C THR A 95 -13.31 5.88 10.26
N ARG A 96 -12.54 5.12 11.04
CA ARG A 96 -12.79 4.93 12.48
C ARG A 96 -12.51 6.19 13.30
N ALA A 97 -11.48 6.96 12.96
CA ALA A 97 -11.15 8.19 13.68
C ALA A 97 -12.20 9.31 13.51
N ARG A 98 -13.17 9.13 12.61
CA ARG A 98 -14.25 10.07 12.35
C ARG A 98 -15.54 9.77 13.13
N THR A 99 -15.70 8.55 13.64
CA THR A 99 -16.77 8.14 14.57
C THR A 99 -16.29 8.21 16.00
#